data_AF-A0A0C9SE14-F1
#
_entry.id   AF-A0A0C9SE14-F1
#
_cell.length_a   1.000
_cell.length_b   1.000
_cell.length_c   1.000
_cell.angle_alpha   90.00
_cell.angle_beta   90.00
_cell.angle_gamma   90.00
#
_symmetry.space_group_name_H-M   'P 1'
#
loop_
_entity.id
_entity.type
_entity.pdbx_description
1 polymer ?
#
loop_
_entity_poly.entity_id
_entity_poly.type
_entity_poly.pdbx_seq_one_letter_code
_entity_poly.pdbx_strand_id
1 'polypeptide(L)'
;PFVIGICGGSASGKTTVAKKIIEALNVPWVTLLSMDSFYKVLGEEQHKLADDNQFNFDHPDAFDFDLLIETLKKLKEGKRVEVPIYNFVTHSREKRFKFMYGANVIIFEGILCFTNKELLNMMDMKIFIDTDSDIRLARRLKRDITERGRDLEGCLGQCERFVKPAFDHYIAPSMVHADLIVPRGGENHIAINLIVQHVHTQLVSRGLKLRSKMAESHSGQPLPASLHLLPQTPQLRGIHTFIRNRATQRDEFIFYSKRLMRLLMEYTVAQLPFKDVAVETPQGISYNGKRSAAGKICGVSILRAGETMEQALCDVLKDVRLGKILIQTNQNTGEPEL
;
A
#
# COMPACT_ATOMS: atom_id res chain seq x y z
N PRO A 1 13.44 1.98 8.66
CA PRO A 1 12.14 2.53 8.20
C PRO A 1 11.97 3.97 8.68
N PHE A 2 11.21 4.80 7.96
CA PHE A 2 10.77 6.12 8.41
C PHE A 2 9.37 6.00 9.03
N VAL A 3 9.24 6.30 10.32
CA VAL A 3 8.00 6.12 11.09
C VAL A 3 7.32 7.47 11.31
N ILE A 4 6.09 7.59 10.84
CA ILE A 4 5.25 8.77 10.97
C ILE A 4 4.13 8.45 11.96
N GLY A 5 4.11 9.14 13.09
CA GLY A 5 3.02 9.10 14.06
C GLY A 5 1.96 10.13 13.74
N ILE A 6 0.68 9.75 13.68
CA ILE A 6 -0.46 10.64 13.48
C ILE A 6 -1.42 10.50 14.65
N CYS A 7 -1.44 11.51 15.52
CA CYS A 7 -2.32 11.59 16.69
C CYS A 7 -3.44 12.63 16.47
N GLY A 8 -4.43 12.63 17.37
CA GLY A 8 -5.57 13.55 17.32
C GLY A 8 -6.84 12.87 17.81
N GLY A 9 -7.83 13.66 18.21
CA GLY A 9 -9.04 13.09 18.79
C GLY A 9 -9.91 12.29 17.83
N SER A 10 -10.88 11.54 18.37
CA SER A 10 -11.80 10.75 17.54
C SER A 10 -12.51 11.63 16.51
N ALA A 11 -12.64 11.11 15.28
CA ALA A 11 -13.20 11.80 14.11
C ALA A 11 -12.50 13.12 13.69
N SER A 12 -11.27 13.38 14.13
CA SER A 12 -10.50 14.57 13.71
C SER A 12 -10.02 14.52 12.25
N GLY A 13 -9.95 13.33 11.65
CA GLY A 13 -9.50 13.13 10.27
C GLY A 13 -8.14 12.43 10.13
N LYS A 14 -7.55 11.90 11.21
CA LYS A 14 -6.28 11.13 11.20
C LYS A 14 -6.18 10.11 10.07
N THR A 15 -7.12 9.17 10.03
CA THR A 15 -7.14 8.08 9.05
C THR A 15 -7.27 8.61 7.62
N THR A 16 -8.01 9.71 7.42
CA THR A 16 -8.14 10.38 6.12
C THR A 16 -6.83 11.04 5.68
N VAL A 17 -6.16 11.74 6.59
CA VAL A 17 -4.84 12.35 6.32
C VAL A 17 -3.82 11.26 6.00
N ALA A 18 -3.79 10.19 6.78
CA ALA A 18 -2.90 9.04 6.55
C ALA A 18 -3.10 8.43 5.15
N LYS A 19 -4.34 8.19 4.74
CA LYS A 19 -4.67 7.68 3.39
C LYS A 19 -4.22 8.63 2.28
N LYS A 20 -4.49 9.94 2.42
CA LYS A 20 -4.06 10.94 1.44
C LYS A 20 -2.54 11.05 1.33
N ILE A 21 -1.80 10.91 2.43
CA ILE A 21 -0.34 10.86 2.41
C ILE A 21 0.14 9.63 1.63
N ILE A 22 -0.47 8.46 1.86
CA ILE A 22 -0.11 7.21 1.13
C ILE A 22 -0.36 7.37 -0.38
N GLU A 23 -1.53 7.89 -0.75
CA GLU A 23 -1.91 8.14 -2.15
C GLU A 23 -0.93 9.12 -2.82
N ALA A 24 -0.59 10.21 -2.15
CA ALA A 24 0.30 11.24 -2.67
C ALA A 24 1.77 10.80 -2.75
N LEU A 25 2.24 9.95 -1.82
CA LEU A 25 3.59 9.39 -1.86
C LEU A 25 3.80 8.49 -3.08
N ASN A 26 2.75 7.80 -3.54
CA ASN A 26 2.77 6.92 -4.71
C ASN A 26 3.97 5.93 -4.73
N VAL A 27 4.35 5.42 -3.56
CA VAL A 27 5.38 4.38 -3.41
C VAL A 27 4.77 3.09 -2.87
N PRO A 28 5.17 1.91 -3.38
CA PRO A 28 4.55 0.65 -3.00
C PRO A 28 4.88 0.19 -1.57
N TRP A 29 5.88 0.81 -0.92
CA TRP A 29 6.44 0.37 0.36
C TRP A 29 6.01 1.29 1.54
N VAL A 30 4.71 1.62 1.61
CA VAL A 30 4.12 2.33 2.76
C VAL A 30 3.11 1.43 3.47
N THR A 31 3.19 1.33 4.79
CA THR A 31 2.22 0.58 5.60
C THR A 31 1.50 1.49 6.57
N LEU A 32 0.18 1.33 6.68
CA LEU A 32 -0.67 2.00 7.66
C LEU A 32 -0.98 1.05 8.81
N LEU A 33 -0.46 1.35 10.00
CA LEU A 33 -0.77 0.69 11.25
C LEU A 33 -1.75 1.55 12.05
N SER A 34 -2.94 1.01 12.32
CA SER A 34 -3.94 1.70 13.14
C SER A 34 -3.88 1.18 14.57
N MET A 35 -3.84 2.09 15.55
CA MET A 35 -3.91 1.76 16.98
C MET A 35 -5.24 1.11 17.36
N ASP A 36 -6.31 1.41 16.62
CA ASP A 36 -7.65 0.87 16.88
C ASP A 36 -7.71 -0.66 16.71
N SER A 37 -6.75 -1.27 16.01
CA SER A 37 -6.61 -2.73 15.94
C SER A 37 -6.24 -3.37 17.28
N PHE A 38 -5.66 -2.61 18.21
CA PHE A 38 -5.00 -3.12 19.42
C PHE A 38 -5.82 -2.94 20.70
N TYR A 39 -7.14 -2.77 20.61
CA TYR A 39 -8.02 -2.85 21.79
C TYR A 39 -7.86 -4.19 22.50
N LYS A 40 -7.86 -4.23 23.83
CA LYS A 40 -7.80 -5.48 24.61
C LYS A 40 -9.06 -6.33 24.39
N VAL A 41 -8.91 -7.64 24.62
CA VAL A 41 -10.06 -8.54 24.67
C VAL A 41 -10.83 -8.26 25.95
N LEU A 42 -12.13 -8.02 25.83
CA LEU A 42 -13.01 -7.70 26.96
C LEU A 42 -13.45 -8.99 27.66
N GLY A 43 -13.60 -8.93 28.98
CA GLY A 43 -14.29 -9.98 29.74
C GLY A 43 -15.81 -9.91 29.57
N GLU A 44 -16.54 -10.91 30.10
CA GLU A 44 -18.01 -10.96 29.97
C GLU A 44 -18.73 -9.74 30.56
N GLU A 45 -18.28 -9.25 31.73
CA GLU A 45 -18.87 -8.05 32.36
C GLU A 45 -18.57 -6.77 31.56
N GLN A 46 -17.36 -6.68 31.00
CA GLN A 46 -16.95 -5.54 30.18
C GLN A 46 -17.69 -5.52 28.83
N HIS A 47 -18.01 -6.69 28.28
CA HIS A 47 -18.85 -6.82 27.10
C HIS A 47 -20.26 -6.26 27.34
N LYS A 48 -20.90 -6.61 28.47
CA LYS A 48 -22.20 -6.02 28.84
C LYS A 48 -22.13 -4.50 28.93
N LEU A 49 -21.12 -3.97 29.60
CA LEU A 49 -20.90 -2.52 29.66
C LEU A 49 -20.63 -1.90 28.29
N ALA A 50 -19.96 -2.60 27.38
CA ALA A 50 -19.69 -2.10 26.03
C ALA A 50 -20.96 -2.04 25.18
N ASP A 51 -21.80 -3.07 25.25
CA ASP A 51 -23.10 -3.14 24.57
C ASP A 51 -24.05 -2.03 25.05
N ASP A 52 -24.00 -1.71 26.34
CA ASP A 52 -24.75 -0.61 26.96
C ASP A 52 -24.08 0.78 26.77
N ASN A 53 -23.03 0.89 25.95
CA ASN A 53 -22.23 2.12 25.74
C ASN A 53 -21.58 2.71 27.01
N GLN A 54 -21.42 1.90 28.06
CA GLN A 54 -20.87 2.27 29.37
C GLN A 54 -19.38 1.93 29.57
N PHE A 55 -18.73 1.30 28.59
CA PHE A 55 -17.30 1.01 28.64
C PHE A 55 -16.46 2.14 28.02
N ASN A 56 -15.37 2.51 28.68
CA ASN A 56 -14.47 3.58 28.23
C ASN A 56 -13.37 3.05 27.30
N PHE A 57 -13.65 3.07 26.00
CA PHE A 57 -12.66 2.73 24.95
C PHE A 57 -11.61 3.82 24.73
N ASP A 58 -11.82 5.05 25.19
CA ASP A 58 -10.88 6.15 24.99
C ASP A 58 -9.85 6.25 26.15
N HIS A 59 -9.88 5.33 27.12
CA HIS A 59 -8.90 5.22 28.20
C HIS A 59 -7.63 4.45 27.74
N PRO A 60 -6.41 4.83 28.18
CA PRO A 60 -5.19 4.08 27.87
C PRO A 60 -5.28 2.58 28.19
N ASP A 61 -5.91 2.22 29.30
CA ASP A 61 -6.03 0.81 29.71
C ASP A 61 -6.84 -0.07 28.75
N ALA A 62 -7.66 0.53 27.88
CA ALA A 62 -8.40 -0.19 26.86
C ALA A 62 -7.50 -0.73 25.74
N PHE A 63 -6.27 -0.23 25.62
CA PHE A 63 -5.32 -0.60 24.58
C PHE A 63 -4.23 -1.53 25.10
N ASP A 64 -3.83 -2.45 24.23
CA ASP A 64 -2.73 -3.37 24.43
C ASP A 64 -1.43 -2.73 23.93
N PHE A 65 -0.86 -1.84 24.76
CA PHE A 65 0.35 -1.10 24.41
C PHE A 65 1.56 -2.01 24.22
N ASP A 66 1.68 -3.09 25.00
CA ASP A 66 2.79 -4.02 24.92
C ASP A 66 2.82 -4.71 23.54
N LEU A 67 1.67 -5.24 23.10
CA LEU A 67 1.53 -5.82 21.76
C LEU A 67 1.81 -4.78 20.67
N LEU A 68 1.34 -3.54 20.86
CA LEU A 68 1.53 -2.47 19.88
C LEU A 68 3.01 -2.11 19.73
N ILE A 69 3.71 -1.94 20.85
CA ILE A 69 5.15 -1.63 20.91
C ILE A 69 5.95 -2.76 20.26
N GLU A 70 5.66 -4.01 20.63
CA GLU A 70 6.31 -5.18 20.03
C GLU A 70 6.09 -5.23 18.51
N THR A 71 4.86 -5.00 18.07
CA THR A 71 4.49 -4.97 16.65
C THR A 71 5.25 -3.88 15.90
N LEU A 72 5.29 -2.66 16.44
CA LEU A 72 5.98 -1.55 15.80
C LEU A 72 7.51 -1.78 15.76
N LYS A 73 8.11 -2.36 16.80
CA LYS A 73 9.52 -2.77 16.81
C LYS A 73 9.82 -3.79 15.72
N LYS A 74 9.04 -4.87 15.64
CA LYS A 74 9.19 -5.90 14.60
C LYS A 74 9.06 -5.31 13.19
N LEU A 75 8.09 -4.41 12.96
CA LEU A 75 7.94 -3.70 11.70
C LEU A 75 9.16 -2.83 11.37
N LYS A 76 9.75 -2.15 12.36
CA LYS A 76 10.99 -1.36 12.19
C LYS A 76 12.19 -2.24 11.84
N GLU A 77 12.25 -3.45 12.36
CA GLU A 77 13.27 -4.46 12.04
C GLU A 77 13.05 -5.14 10.68
N GLY A 78 11.95 -4.83 9.99
CA GLY A 78 11.62 -5.44 8.69
C GLY A 78 10.99 -6.83 8.80
N LYS A 79 10.65 -7.28 10.02
CA LYS A 79 10.02 -8.58 10.27
C LYS A 79 8.54 -8.52 9.93
N ARG A 80 7.98 -9.68 9.59
CA ARG A 80 6.53 -9.88 9.48
C ARG A 80 5.87 -9.71 10.85
N VAL A 81 4.66 -9.14 10.86
CA VAL A 81 3.83 -9.03 12.07
C VAL A 81 2.39 -9.39 11.79
N GLU A 82 1.76 -9.99 12.79
CA GLU A 82 0.34 -10.28 12.83
C GLU A 82 -0.37 -9.15 13.55
N VAL A 83 -1.17 -8.37 12.82
CA VAL A 83 -1.96 -7.29 13.39
C VAL A 83 -3.38 -7.79 13.65
N PRO A 84 -3.89 -7.70 14.88
CA PRO A 84 -5.27 -8.07 15.19
C PRO A 84 -6.27 -7.22 14.36
N ILE A 85 -7.38 -7.84 13.99
CA ILE A 85 -8.52 -7.15 13.38
C ILE A 85 -9.56 -6.94 14.48
N TYR A 86 -9.93 -5.69 14.74
CA TYR A 86 -10.92 -5.35 15.74
C TYR A 86 -12.28 -5.07 15.08
N ASN A 87 -13.32 -5.73 15.58
CA ASN A 87 -14.69 -5.51 15.12
C ASN A 87 -15.41 -4.58 16.10
N PHE A 88 -15.75 -3.39 15.61
CA PHE A 88 -16.43 -2.35 16.41
C PHE A 88 -17.90 -2.64 16.69
N VAL A 89 -18.52 -3.59 15.98
CA VAL A 89 -19.92 -3.99 16.21
C VAL A 89 -20.00 -5.01 17.33
N THR A 90 -19.08 -5.97 17.36
CA THR A 90 -19.06 -7.05 18.38
C THR A 90 -18.14 -6.76 19.56
N HIS A 91 -17.49 -5.58 19.57
CA HIS A 91 -16.54 -5.16 20.60
C HIS A 91 -15.45 -6.20 20.91
N SER A 92 -14.97 -6.89 19.88
CA SER A 92 -14.04 -8.02 20.05
C SER A 92 -13.00 -8.10 18.92
N ARG A 93 -11.88 -8.74 19.25
CA ARG A 93 -10.86 -9.12 18.25
C ARG A 93 -11.37 -10.32 17.45
N GLU A 94 -11.24 -10.25 16.13
CA GLU A 94 -11.51 -11.39 15.27
C GLU A 94 -10.43 -12.47 15.41
N LYS A 95 -10.78 -13.72 15.11
CA LYS A 95 -9.82 -14.84 15.11
C LYS A 95 -8.79 -14.75 13.98
N ARG A 96 -9.09 -13.98 12.92
CA ARG A 96 -8.20 -13.76 11.79
C ARG A 96 -7.31 -12.53 12.03
N PHE A 97 -6.09 -12.61 11.54
CA PHE A 97 -5.12 -11.53 11.62
C PHE A 97 -4.92 -10.86 10.25
N LYS A 98 -4.55 -9.58 10.29
CA LYS A 98 -4.04 -8.85 9.14
C LYS A 98 -2.52 -8.91 9.19
N PHE A 99 -1.91 -9.56 8.22
CA PHE A 99 -0.46 -9.59 8.13
C PHE A 99 0.07 -8.28 7.56
N MET A 100 1.09 -7.73 8.23
CA MET A 100 1.83 -6.57 7.78
C MET A 100 3.31 -6.89 7.68
N TYR A 101 3.97 -6.25 6.73
CA TYR A 101 5.38 -6.46 6.42
C TYR A 101 6.16 -5.19 6.68
N GLY A 102 7.46 -5.36 6.91
CA GLY A 102 8.39 -4.26 6.94
C GLY A 102 8.25 -3.36 5.72
N ALA A 103 8.06 -2.07 5.97
CA ALA A 103 7.92 -1.05 4.94
C ALA A 103 9.02 0.01 5.09
N ASN A 104 9.32 0.71 4.00
CA ASN A 104 10.28 1.82 4.06
C ASN A 104 9.69 3.01 4.81
N VAL A 105 8.36 3.20 4.70
CA VAL A 105 7.58 4.17 5.47
C VAL A 105 6.50 3.45 6.26
N ILE A 106 6.42 3.71 7.56
CA ILE A 106 5.37 3.20 8.43
C ILE A 106 4.57 4.41 8.91
N ILE A 107 3.28 4.45 8.63
CA ILE A 107 2.36 5.44 9.18
C ILE A 107 1.62 4.75 10.33
N PHE A 108 1.83 5.24 11.54
CA PHE A 108 1.15 4.77 12.74
C PHE A 108 0.15 5.83 13.20
N GLU A 109 -1.14 5.49 13.23
CA GLU A 109 -2.20 6.44 13.58
C GLU A 109 -3.11 5.94 14.69
N GLY A 110 -3.64 6.86 15.49
CA GLY A 110 -4.46 6.51 16.65
C GLY A 110 -4.75 7.70 17.56
N ILE A 111 -5.73 7.54 18.46
CA ILE A 111 -6.14 8.60 19.38
C ILE A 111 -5.13 8.85 20.51
N LEU A 112 -4.38 7.83 20.92
CA LEU A 112 -3.46 7.88 22.06
C LEU A 112 -2.00 7.56 21.66
N CYS A 113 -1.65 7.69 20.38
CA CYS A 113 -0.30 7.37 19.86
C CYS A 113 0.83 8.11 20.58
N PHE A 114 0.56 9.31 21.10
CA PHE A 114 1.56 10.17 21.75
C PHE A 114 1.56 10.09 23.28
N THR A 115 0.81 9.16 23.87
CA THR A 115 0.73 9.02 25.33
C THR A 115 1.85 8.15 25.90
N ASN A 116 2.35 7.19 25.13
CA ASN A 116 3.40 6.26 25.55
C ASN A 116 4.78 6.73 25.07
N LYS A 117 5.73 6.89 26.00
CA LYS A 117 7.09 7.36 25.71
C LYS A 117 7.88 6.46 24.77
N GLU A 118 7.67 5.14 24.84
CA GLU A 118 8.36 4.19 23.99
C GLU A 118 7.88 4.30 22.53
N LEU A 119 6.56 4.48 22.33
CA LEU A 119 6.01 4.78 21.00
C LEU A 119 6.57 6.08 20.44
N LEU A 120 6.61 7.14 21.25
CA LEU A 120 7.16 8.44 20.84
C LEU A 120 8.62 8.32 20.37
N ASN A 121 9.46 7.60 21.11
CA ASN A 121 10.86 7.38 20.76
C ASN A 121 11.05 6.55 19.47
N MET A 122 10.04 5.78 19.07
CA MET A 122 10.08 5.02 17.83
C MET A 122 9.68 5.81 16.59
N MET A 123 9.05 6.98 16.75
CA MET A 123 8.57 7.83 15.65
C MET A 123 9.65 8.81 15.19
N ASP A 124 9.84 8.92 13.88
CA ASP A 124 10.74 9.90 13.27
C ASP A 124 10.06 11.26 13.05
N MET A 125 8.74 11.27 12.83
CA MET A 125 7.92 12.47 12.65
C MET A 125 6.57 12.31 13.35
N LYS A 126 6.15 13.32 14.11
CA LYS A 126 4.95 13.30 14.95
C LYS A 126 4.00 14.41 14.50
N ILE A 127 2.83 14.02 14.00
CA ILE A 127 1.82 14.93 13.46
C ILE A 127 0.57 14.84 14.34
N PHE A 128 0.06 15.99 14.79
CA PHE A 128 -1.21 16.07 15.50
C PHE A 128 -2.28 16.70 14.60
N ILE A 129 -3.40 16.00 14.42
CA ILE A 129 -4.54 16.51 13.65
C ILE A 129 -5.48 17.24 14.58
N ASP A 130 -5.53 18.56 14.42
CA ASP A 130 -6.35 19.44 15.21
C ASP A 130 -7.62 19.85 14.45
N THR A 131 -8.76 19.59 15.10
CA THR A 131 -10.10 19.82 14.57
C THR A 131 -11.02 20.07 15.75
N ASP A 132 -11.85 21.10 15.63
CA ASP A 132 -12.79 21.53 16.67
C ASP A 132 -13.70 20.39 17.14
N SER A 133 -14.06 20.42 18.43
CA SER A 133 -14.78 19.34 19.11
C SER A 133 -16.19 19.12 18.56
N ASP A 134 -16.86 20.18 18.13
CA ASP A 134 -18.21 20.17 17.54
C ASP A 134 -18.20 19.51 16.15
N ILE A 135 -17.23 19.86 15.30
CA ILE A 135 -17.01 19.23 13.99
C ILE A 135 -16.71 17.74 14.16
N ARG A 136 -15.86 17.40 15.15
CA ARG A 136 -15.55 16.00 15.47
C ARG A 136 -16.77 15.24 15.97
N LEU A 137 -17.57 15.83 16.85
CA LEU A 137 -18.80 15.23 17.36
C LEU A 137 -19.77 14.94 16.20
N ALA A 138 -20.04 15.93 15.35
CA ALA A 138 -20.91 15.75 14.19
C ALA A 138 -20.43 14.62 13.26
N ARG A 139 -19.12 14.57 12.97
CA ARG A 139 -18.51 13.49 12.16
C ARG A 139 -18.61 12.12 12.85
N ARG A 140 -18.40 12.07 14.17
CA ARG A 140 -18.50 10.83 14.96
C ARG A 140 -19.92 10.30 14.98
N LEU A 141 -20.92 11.14 15.24
CA LEU A 141 -22.33 10.75 15.24
C LEU A 141 -22.74 10.17 13.89
N LYS A 142 -22.40 10.85 12.79
CA LYS A 142 -22.69 10.36 11.44
C LYS A 142 -22.07 8.99 11.18
N ARG A 143 -20.79 8.81 11.52
CA ARG A 143 -20.07 7.54 11.35
C ARG A 143 -20.66 6.43 12.21
N ASP A 144 -20.87 6.67 13.50
CA ASP A 144 -21.29 5.63 14.44
C ASP A 144 -22.75 5.18 14.17
N ILE A 145 -23.62 6.09 13.73
CA ILE A 145 -25.00 5.74 13.33
C ILE A 145 -25.02 4.98 12.00
N THR A 146 -24.34 5.49 10.97
CA THR A 146 -24.43 4.92 9.61
C THR A 146 -23.58 3.66 9.43
N GLU A 147 -22.37 3.61 10.00
CA GLU A 147 -21.41 2.52 9.75
C GLU A 147 -21.36 1.48 10.87
N ARG A 148 -21.76 1.83 12.10
CA ARG A 148 -21.67 0.94 13.28
C ARG A 148 -23.02 0.55 13.87
N GLY A 149 -24.13 1.10 13.36
CA GLY A 149 -25.48 0.75 13.79
C GLY A 149 -25.84 1.18 15.21
N ARG A 150 -25.23 2.25 15.72
CA ARG A 150 -25.48 2.76 17.07
C ARG A 150 -26.62 3.78 17.11
N ASP A 151 -27.28 3.88 18.25
CA ASP A 151 -28.33 4.85 18.50
C ASP A 151 -27.76 6.24 18.85
N LEU A 152 -28.53 7.29 18.57
CA LEU A 152 -28.10 8.67 18.76
C LEU A 152 -27.86 9.01 20.24
N GLU A 153 -28.77 8.58 21.12
CA GLU A 153 -28.77 8.93 22.54
C GLU A 153 -27.57 8.30 23.26
N GLY A 154 -27.31 7.01 23.01
CA GLY A 154 -26.15 6.26 23.49
C GLY A 154 -24.84 6.82 22.96
N CYS A 155 -24.79 7.25 21.69
CA CYS A 155 -23.59 7.91 21.15
C CYS A 155 -23.29 9.24 21.83
N LEU A 156 -24.30 10.07 22.08
CA LEU A 156 -24.16 11.34 22.79
C LEU A 156 -23.75 11.12 24.25
N GLY A 157 -24.44 10.22 24.96
CA GLY A 157 -24.10 9.85 26.34
C GLY A 157 -22.68 9.32 26.48
N GLN A 158 -22.23 8.46 25.55
CA GLN A 158 -20.85 7.98 25.53
C GLN A 158 -19.85 9.13 25.26
N CYS A 159 -20.21 10.06 24.37
CA CYS A 159 -19.35 11.20 24.05
C CYS A 159 -19.14 12.11 25.26
N GLU A 160 -20.20 12.44 25.98
CA GLU A 160 -20.14 13.29 27.17
C GLU A 160 -19.44 12.59 28.34
N ARG A 161 -19.77 11.32 28.58
CA ARG A 161 -19.27 10.58 29.74
C ARG A 161 -17.82 10.13 29.62
N PHE A 162 -17.38 9.77 28.41
CA PHE A 162 -16.06 9.14 28.22
C PHE A 162 -15.19 9.86 27.19
N VAL A 163 -15.69 10.11 25.98
CA VAL A 163 -14.86 10.59 24.86
C VAL A 163 -14.29 11.97 25.13
N LYS A 164 -15.12 12.91 25.60
CA LYS A 164 -14.69 14.28 25.89
C LYS A 164 -13.71 14.32 27.08
N PRO A 165 -14.02 13.74 28.26
CA PRO A 165 -13.06 13.67 29.36
C PRO A 165 -11.74 13.00 28.98
N ALA A 166 -11.78 11.88 28.24
CA ALA A 166 -10.57 11.20 27.79
C ALA A 166 -9.75 12.05 26.80
N PHE A 167 -10.43 12.80 25.92
CA PHE A 167 -9.75 13.74 25.04
C PHE A 167 -9.04 14.83 25.84
N ASP A 168 -9.72 15.48 26.76
CA ASP A 168 -9.19 16.59 27.55
C ASP A 168 -8.04 16.14 28.47
N HIS A 169 -8.13 14.92 29.03
CA HIS A 169 -7.15 14.42 29.99
C HIS A 169 -5.95 13.73 29.36
N TYR A 170 -6.13 12.98 28.27
CA TYR A 170 -5.07 12.14 27.68
C TYR A 170 -4.62 12.59 26.29
N ILE A 171 -5.55 13.01 25.43
CA ILE A 171 -5.26 13.23 24.00
C ILE A 171 -4.78 14.66 23.75
N ALA A 172 -5.52 15.68 24.19
CA ALA A 172 -5.18 17.07 23.99
C ALA A 172 -3.82 17.46 24.60
N PRO A 173 -3.47 17.02 25.82
CA PRO A 173 -2.14 17.31 26.39
C PRO A 173 -1.00 16.67 25.58
N SER A 174 -1.24 15.56 24.90
CA SER A 174 -0.22 14.89 24.07
C SER A 174 0.18 15.69 22.82
N MET A 175 -0.56 16.75 22.48
CA MET A 175 -0.23 17.68 21.39
C MET A 175 1.15 18.32 21.56
N VAL A 176 1.63 18.49 22.80
CA VAL A 176 2.97 19.06 23.09
C VAL A 176 4.13 18.21 22.51
N HIS A 177 3.87 16.94 22.19
CA HIS A 177 4.85 16.05 21.59
C HIS A 177 4.85 16.09 20.05
N ALA A 178 3.96 16.85 19.43
CA ALA A 178 3.86 16.93 17.98
C ALA A 178 4.96 17.83 17.40
N ASP A 179 5.58 17.40 16.30
CA ASP A 179 6.48 18.22 15.50
C ASP A 179 5.69 19.14 14.55
N LEU A 180 4.47 18.72 14.15
CA LEU A 180 3.58 19.47 13.26
C LEU A 180 2.12 19.35 13.70
N ILE A 181 1.41 20.47 13.74
CA ILE A 181 -0.05 20.51 13.95
C ILE A 181 -0.73 20.80 12.61
N VAL A 182 -1.69 19.94 12.23
CA VAL A 182 -2.43 20.06 10.95
C VAL A 182 -3.88 20.39 11.25
N PRO A 183 -4.33 21.64 10.99
CA PRO A 183 -5.73 22.01 11.11
C PRO A 183 -6.55 21.46 9.95
N ARG A 184 -7.86 21.29 10.16
CA ARG A 184 -8.85 20.86 9.15
C ARG A 184 -8.63 19.44 8.57
N GLY A 185 -7.75 18.66 9.19
CA GLY A 185 -7.47 17.26 8.82
C GLY A 185 -7.30 17.04 7.32
N GLY A 186 -8.12 16.16 6.75
CA GLY A 186 -7.99 15.70 5.36
C GLY A 186 -8.21 16.76 4.28
N GLU A 187 -8.80 17.91 4.60
CA GLU A 187 -9.05 19.00 3.63
C GLU A 187 -7.84 19.92 3.44
N ASN A 188 -6.84 19.82 4.32
CA ASN A 188 -5.65 20.66 4.25
C ASN A 188 -4.61 20.10 3.27
N HIS A 189 -4.87 20.27 1.98
CA HIS A 189 -4.01 19.78 0.91
C HIS A 189 -2.58 20.36 0.97
N ILE A 190 -2.44 21.61 1.43
CA ILE A 190 -1.13 22.26 1.57
C ILE A 190 -0.28 21.53 2.63
N ALA A 191 -0.86 21.26 3.81
CA ALA A 191 -0.16 20.51 4.86
C ALA A 191 0.20 19.10 4.41
N ILE A 192 -0.73 18.40 3.74
CA ILE A 192 -0.47 17.06 3.20
C ILE A 192 0.70 17.08 2.22
N ASN A 193 0.73 18.03 1.28
CA ASN A 193 1.82 18.16 0.31
C ASN A 193 3.17 18.44 0.97
N LEU A 194 3.21 19.29 2.00
CA LEU A 194 4.43 19.55 2.77
C LEU A 194 4.95 18.30 3.48
N ILE A 195 4.06 17.51 4.10
CA ILE A 195 4.42 16.24 4.73
C ILE A 195 4.99 15.27 3.69
N VAL A 196 4.31 15.12 2.54
CA VAL A 196 4.74 14.22 1.46
C VAL A 196 6.12 14.62 0.92
N GLN A 197 6.36 15.91 0.67
CA GLN A 197 7.66 16.40 0.25
C GLN A 197 8.75 16.13 1.28
N HIS A 198 8.47 16.36 2.57
CA HIS A 198 9.41 16.07 3.64
C HIS A 198 9.76 14.59 3.71
N VAL A 199 8.76 13.70 3.62
CA VAL A 199 8.95 12.24 3.60
C VAL A 199 9.81 11.82 2.41
N HIS A 200 9.57 12.38 1.22
CA HIS A 200 10.42 12.12 0.05
C HIS A 200 11.88 12.52 0.29
N THR A 201 12.13 13.72 0.83
CA THR A 201 13.49 14.17 1.16
C THR A 201 14.14 13.24 2.19
N GLN A 202 13.41 12.81 3.22
CA GLN A 202 13.90 11.88 4.23
C GLN A 202 14.26 10.52 3.63
N LEU A 203 13.40 9.96 2.77
CA LEU A 203 13.69 8.71 2.07
C LEU A 203 14.96 8.80 1.21
N VAL A 204 15.13 9.91 0.46
CA VAL A 204 16.34 10.14 -0.34
C VAL A 204 17.58 10.25 0.54
N SER A 205 17.51 11.02 1.63
CA SER A 205 18.63 11.22 2.56
C SER A 205 19.10 9.93 3.24
N ARG A 206 18.16 9.02 3.55
CA ARG A 206 18.43 7.70 4.14
C ARG A 206 18.97 6.69 3.13
N GLY A 207 19.37 7.12 1.94
CA GLY A 207 19.99 6.27 0.92
C GLY A 207 19.02 5.30 0.24
N LEU A 208 17.71 5.49 0.40
CA LEU A 208 16.68 4.78 -0.35
C LEU A 208 16.50 5.48 -1.71
N LYS A 209 17.52 5.37 -2.57
CA LYS A 209 17.35 5.57 -4.01
C LYS A 209 16.52 4.41 -4.54
N LEU A 210 15.20 4.53 -4.43
CA LEU A 210 14.20 3.46 -4.66
C LEU A 210 14.41 2.65 -5.96
N ARG A 211 15.02 3.26 -6.99
CA ARG A 211 15.27 2.62 -8.29
C ARG A 211 16.70 2.11 -8.51
N SER A 212 17.73 2.64 -7.83
CA SER A 212 19.11 2.24 -8.13
C SER A 212 19.52 0.94 -7.44
N LYS A 213 19.10 0.74 -6.18
CA LYS A 213 19.42 -0.50 -5.44
C LYS A 213 18.79 -1.75 -6.08
N MET A 214 17.55 -1.67 -6.59
CA MET A 214 16.91 -2.79 -7.29
C MET A 214 17.63 -3.17 -8.60
N ALA A 215 18.26 -2.21 -9.28
CA ALA A 215 19.06 -2.48 -10.48
C ALA A 215 20.39 -3.18 -10.12
N GLU A 216 20.93 -2.91 -8.93
CA GLU A 216 22.21 -3.45 -8.46
C GLU A 216 22.06 -4.82 -7.76
N SER A 217 20.92 -5.14 -7.14
CA SER A 217 20.71 -6.40 -6.38
C SER A 217 20.95 -7.69 -7.16
N HIS A 218 20.85 -7.66 -8.50
CA HIS A 218 21.09 -8.82 -9.37
C HIS A 218 22.41 -8.71 -10.17
N SER A 219 23.26 -7.73 -9.86
CA SER A 219 24.56 -7.57 -10.51
C SER A 219 25.51 -8.67 -10.05
N GLY A 220 25.67 -9.73 -10.85
CA GLY A 220 26.67 -10.78 -10.63
C GLY A 220 26.12 -12.20 -10.45
N GLN A 221 24.80 -12.41 -10.45
CA GLN A 221 24.24 -13.77 -10.49
C GLN A 221 24.19 -14.29 -11.94
N PRO A 222 24.52 -15.57 -12.20
CA PRO A 222 24.37 -16.15 -13.53
C PRO A 222 22.90 -16.12 -13.94
N LEU A 223 22.65 -15.65 -15.15
CA LEU A 223 21.30 -15.61 -15.70
C LEU A 223 20.78 -17.06 -15.89
N PRO A 224 19.49 -17.33 -15.63
CA PRO A 224 18.91 -18.65 -15.87
C PRO A 224 19.06 -19.08 -17.33
N ALA A 225 19.29 -20.36 -17.57
CA ALA A 225 19.35 -20.90 -18.95
C ALA A 225 18.03 -20.74 -19.72
N SER A 226 16.91 -20.58 -19.00
CA SER A 226 15.58 -20.31 -19.56
C SER A 226 15.36 -18.83 -19.93
N LEU A 227 16.33 -17.94 -19.69
CA LEU A 227 16.22 -16.54 -20.04
C LEU A 227 16.69 -16.31 -21.48
N HIS A 228 15.73 -16.00 -22.36
CA HIS A 228 16.02 -15.60 -23.73
C HIS A 228 16.04 -14.09 -23.84
N LEU A 229 17.23 -13.52 -24.08
CA LEU A 229 17.41 -12.08 -24.23
C LEU A 229 17.12 -11.64 -25.66
N LEU A 230 16.33 -10.59 -25.80
CA LEU A 230 16.14 -9.92 -27.10
C LEU A 230 17.52 -9.46 -27.63
N PRO A 231 17.92 -9.86 -28.85
CA PRO A 231 19.22 -9.49 -29.41
C PRO A 231 19.42 -7.98 -29.43
N GLN A 232 20.60 -7.53 -28.99
CA GLN A 232 20.94 -6.11 -28.90
C GLN A 232 21.30 -5.51 -30.28
N THR A 233 20.33 -5.47 -31.18
CA THR A 233 20.49 -4.89 -32.52
C THR A 233 20.73 -3.38 -32.45
N PRO A 234 21.35 -2.76 -33.49
CA PRO A 234 21.49 -1.31 -33.57
C PRO A 234 20.16 -0.57 -33.41
N GLN A 235 19.07 -1.12 -33.97
CA GLN A 235 17.72 -0.58 -33.81
C GLN A 235 17.26 -0.58 -32.35
N LEU A 236 17.44 -1.69 -31.63
CA LEU A 236 17.06 -1.79 -30.22
C LEU A 236 17.87 -0.82 -29.35
N ARG A 237 19.18 -0.70 -29.63
CA ARG A 237 20.05 0.27 -28.96
C ARG A 237 19.58 1.71 -29.23
N GLY A 238 19.18 2.04 -30.46
CA GLY A 238 18.59 3.33 -30.80
C GLY A 238 17.31 3.63 -30.01
N ILE A 239 16.40 2.67 -29.90
CA ILE A 239 15.19 2.78 -29.07
C ILE A 239 15.54 3.03 -27.59
N HIS A 240 16.51 2.29 -27.06
CA HIS A 240 16.99 2.51 -25.69
C HIS A 240 17.55 3.92 -25.47
N THR A 241 18.23 4.51 -26.46
CA THR A 241 18.76 5.87 -26.35
C THR A 241 17.65 6.88 -26.09
N PHE A 242 16.51 6.79 -26.79
CA PHE A 242 15.35 7.66 -26.52
C PHE A 242 14.73 7.37 -25.15
N ILE A 243 14.48 6.10 -24.82
CA ILE A 243 13.81 5.72 -23.56
C ILE A 243 14.66 6.11 -22.33
N ARG A 244 15.99 6.04 -22.44
CA ARG A 244 16.91 6.31 -21.33
C ARG A 244 17.40 7.76 -21.28
N ASN A 245 17.10 8.58 -22.29
CA ASN A 245 17.48 9.99 -22.29
C ASN A 245 16.51 10.80 -21.43
N ARG A 246 17.04 11.49 -20.41
CA ARG A 246 16.27 12.34 -19.50
C ARG A 246 15.54 13.49 -20.21
N ALA A 247 16.06 13.95 -21.36
CA ALA A 247 15.50 15.07 -22.12
C ALA A 247 14.45 14.65 -23.15
N THR A 248 14.14 13.35 -23.29
CA THR A 248 13.16 12.88 -24.29
C THR A 248 11.74 13.34 -23.93
N GLN A 249 11.03 13.86 -24.94
CA GLN A 249 9.66 14.34 -24.77
C GLN A 249 8.69 13.18 -24.50
N ARG A 250 7.56 13.49 -23.86
CA ARG A 250 6.61 12.46 -23.38
C ARG A 250 6.03 11.62 -24.52
N ASP A 251 5.70 12.25 -25.63
CA ASP A 251 5.17 11.61 -26.84
C ASP A 251 6.18 10.66 -27.47
N GLU A 252 7.43 11.10 -27.63
CA GLU A 252 8.53 10.24 -28.11
C GLU A 252 8.78 9.07 -27.15
N PHE A 253 8.80 9.32 -25.84
CA PHE A 253 8.98 8.26 -24.85
C PHE A 253 7.89 7.19 -24.96
N ILE A 254 6.62 7.60 -25.09
CA ILE A 254 5.49 6.69 -25.28
C ILE A 254 5.63 5.90 -26.58
N PHE A 255 5.97 6.58 -27.68
CA PHE A 255 6.14 5.95 -28.99
C PHE A 255 7.23 4.88 -28.98
N TYR A 256 8.43 5.22 -28.50
CA TYR A 256 9.56 4.29 -28.45
C TYR A 256 9.36 3.17 -27.43
N SER A 257 8.68 3.42 -26.30
CA SER A 257 8.32 2.37 -25.34
C SER A 257 7.35 1.35 -25.95
N LYS A 258 6.30 1.82 -26.66
CA LYS A 258 5.39 0.92 -27.38
C LYS A 258 6.11 0.09 -28.43
N ARG A 259 7.03 0.70 -29.17
CA ARG A 259 7.85 0.02 -30.18
C ARG A 259 8.74 -1.06 -29.56
N LEU A 260 9.36 -0.78 -28.41
CA LEU A 260 10.13 -1.75 -27.65
C LEU A 260 9.27 -2.94 -27.21
N MET A 261 8.10 -2.68 -26.62
CA MET A 261 7.19 -3.73 -26.16
C MET A 261 6.73 -4.63 -27.32
N ARG A 262 6.44 -4.06 -28.50
CA ARG A 262 6.09 -4.85 -29.69
C ARG A 262 7.24 -5.74 -30.16
N LEU A 263 8.47 -5.22 -30.23
CA LEU A 263 9.64 -6.02 -30.61
C LEU A 263 9.88 -7.19 -29.64
N LEU A 264 9.65 -6.96 -28.34
CA LEU A 264 9.73 -8.00 -27.33
C LEU A 264 8.69 -9.10 -27.58
N MET A 265 7.43 -8.72 -27.82
CA MET A 265 6.35 -9.68 -28.06
C MET A 265 6.55 -10.49 -29.35
N GLU A 266 6.98 -9.86 -30.45
CA GLU A 266 7.35 -10.54 -31.71
C GLU A 266 8.44 -11.59 -31.48
N TYR A 267 9.48 -11.22 -30.73
CA TYR A 267 10.55 -12.16 -30.38
C TYR A 267 10.07 -13.30 -29.49
N THR A 268 9.17 -13.03 -28.54
CA THR A 268 8.53 -14.07 -27.70
C THR A 268 7.73 -15.06 -28.56
N VAL A 269 6.95 -14.57 -29.52
CA VAL A 269 6.16 -15.44 -30.42
C VAL A 269 7.06 -16.32 -31.29
N ALA A 270 8.24 -15.83 -31.68
CA ALA A 270 9.22 -16.62 -32.42
C ALA A 270 9.83 -17.79 -31.60
N GLN A 271 9.72 -17.76 -30.26
CA GLN A 271 10.16 -18.86 -29.38
C GLN A 271 9.09 -19.95 -29.18
N LEU A 272 7.87 -19.76 -29.68
CA LEU A 272 6.80 -20.76 -29.56
C LEU A 272 7.11 -21.99 -30.44
N PRO A 273 6.54 -23.16 -30.13
CA PRO A 273 6.74 -24.35 -30.96
C PRO A 273 6.04 -24.18 -32.31
N PHE A 274 6.73 -24.55 -33.39
CA PHE A 274 6.19 -24.54 -34.75
C PHE A 274 6.30 -25.93 -35.39
N LYS A 275 5.33 -26.27 -36.24
CA LYS A 275 5.34 -27.46 -37.09
C LYS A 275 5.40 -27.08 -38.56
N ASP A 276 6.04 -27.94 -39.35
CA ASP A 276 6.07 -27.80 -40.80
C ASP A 276 4.67 -28.00 -41.38
N VAL A 277 4.31 -27.14 -42.32
CA VAL A 277 3.04 -27.20 -43.05
C VAL A 277 3.30 -26.78 -44.49
N ALA A 278 2.93 -27.66 -45.43
CA ALA A 278 2.82 -27.27 -46.83
C ALA A 278 1.45 -26.65 -47.07
N VAL A 279 1.42 -25.47 -47.69
CA VAL A 279 0.19 -24.83 -48.15
C VAL A 279 0.28 -24.56 -49.64
N GLU A 280 -0.85 -24.63 -50.32
CA GLU A 280 -0.94 -24.22 -51.72
C GLU A 280 -1.16 -22.70 -51.76
N THR A 281 -0.29 -21.99 -52.47
CA THR A 281 -0.45 -20.56 -52.72
C THR A 281 -1.60 -20.31 -53.70
N PRO A 282 -2.16 -19.09 -53.80
CA PRO A 282 -3.20 -18.76 -54.79
C PRO A 282 -2.80 -19.02 -56.26
N GLN A 283 -1.51 -19.23 -56.53
CA GLN A 283 -0.95 -19.51 -57.85
C GLN A 283 -0.75 -21.01 -58.11
N GLY A 284 -1.17 -21.89 -57.19
CA GLY A 284 -1.00 -23.34 -57.28
C GLY A 284 0.41 -23.86 -56.91
N ILE A 285 1.28 -22.98 -56.41
CA ILE A 285 2.65 -23.35 -56.00
C ILE A 285 2.62 -23.80 -54.54
N SER A 286 3.22 -24.95 -54.24
CA SER A 286 3.38 -25.43 -52.87
C SER A 286 4.42 -24.60 -52.10
N TYR A 287 4.04 -24.08 -50.94
CA TYR A 287 4.91 -23.35 -50.02
C TYR A 287 5.09 -24.15 -48.72
N ASN A 288 6.34 -24.50 -48.42
CA ASN A 288 6.71 -25.18 -47.18
C ASN A 288 6.97 -24.13 -46.09
N GLY A 289 5.93 -23.87 -45.30
CA GLY A 289 5.96 -22.92 -44.20
C GLY A 289 5.97 -23.59 -42.83
N LYS A 290 5.92 -22.73 -41.81
CA LYS A 290 5.75 -23.12 -40.41
C LYS A 290 4.40 -22.60 -39.91
N ARG A 291 3.70 -23.40 -39.10
CA ARG A 291 2.52 -22.97 -38.35
C ARG A 291 2.75 -23.20 -36.87
N SER A 292 2.24 -22.31 -36.02
CA SER A 292 2.29 -22.52 -34.57
C SER A 292 1.72 -23.90 -34.24
N ALA A 293 2.49 -24.70 -33.50
CA ALA A 293 2.08 -25.98 -32.95
C ALA A 293 1.37 -25.80 -31.59
N ALA A 294 1.42 -24.61 -31.01
CA ALA A 294 0.68 -24.29 -29.80
C ALA A 294 -0.83 -24.22 -30.09
N GLY A 295 -1.64 -24.92 -29.29
CA GLY A 295 -3.09 -24.99 -29.50
C GLY A 295 -3.82 -23.67 -29.21
N LYS A 296 -3.79 -23.21 -27.96
CA LYS A 296 -4.35 -21.92 -27.54
C LYS A 296 -3.29 -21.15 -26.78
N ILE A 297 -3.04 -19.91 -27.20
CA ILE A 297 -2.11 -19.00 -26.51
C ILE A 297 -2.94 -18.14 -25.56
N CYS A 298 -2.47 -18.01 -24.31
CA CYS A 298 -2.97 -17.03 -23.36
C CYS A 298 -1.82 -16.12 -22.91
N GLY A 299 -2.14 -14.85 -22.70
CA GLY A 299 -1.27 -13.91 -22.00
C GLY A 299 -1.63 -13.93 -20.53
N VAL A 300 -0.63 -13.93 -19.66
CA VAL A 300 -0.85 -13.77 -18.22
C VAL A 300 -0.01 -12.60 -17.74
N SER A 301 -0.67 -11.51 -17.38
CA SER A 301 0.02 -10.31 -16.90
C SER A 301 0.18 -10.36 -15.38
N ILE A 302 1.37 -9.99 -14.91
CA ILE A 302 1.60 -9.74 -13.48
C ILE A 302 1.07 -8.33 -13.19
N LEU A 303 0.12 -8.21 -12.27
CA LEU A 303 -0.47 -6.92 -11.92
C LEU A 303 0.61 -5.90 -11.52
N ARG A 304 0.43 -4.64 -11.95
CA ARG A 304 1.35 -3.49 -11.74
C ARG A 304 2.67 -3.50 -12.53
N ALA A 305 3.03 -4.59 -13.20
CA ALA A 305 4.24 -4.66 -14.04
C ALA A 305 3.95 -5.08 -15.49
N GLY A 306 3.17 -6.13 -15.70
CA GLY A 306 2.90 -6.72 -17.01
C GLY A 306 1.78 -6.05 -17.81
N GLU A 307 0.89 -5.30 -17.16
CA GLU A 307 -0.31 -4.71 -17.81
C GLU A 307 0.03 -3.75 -18.94
N THR A 308 1.19 -3.07 -18.86
CA THR A 308 1.63 -2.15 -19.92
C THR A 308 1.91 -2.85 -21.25
N MET A 309 2.16 -4.16 -21.23
CA MET A 309 2.48 -4.96 -22.42
C MET A 309 1.27 -5.68 -23.02
N GLU A 310 0.12 -5.69 -22.35
CA GLU A 310 -1.08 -6.40 -22.82
C GLU A 310 -1.50 -5.94 -24.21
N GLN A 311 -1.52 -4.63 -24.45
CA GLN A 311 -1.87 -4.09 -25.76
C GLN A 311 -0.89 -4.56 -26.85
N ALA A 312 0.42 -4.57 -26.55
CA ALA A 312 1.42 -5.02 -27.50
C ALA A 312 1.28 -6.52 -27.82
N LEU A 313 0.85 -7.33 -26.85
CA LEU A 313 0.55 -8.75 -27.08
C LEU A 313 -0.67 -8.91 -27.99
N CYS A 314 -1.75 -8.17 -27.76
CA CYS A 314 -2.95 -8.18 -28.60
C CYS A 314 -2.70 -7.66 -30.02
N ASP A 315 -1.73 -6.75 -30.19
CA ASP A 315 -1.35 -6.23 -31.51
C ASP A 315 -0.56 -7.28 -32.34
N VAL A 316 0.08 -8.26 -31.69
CA VAL A 316 0.89 -9.31 -32.34
C VAL A 316 0.10 -10.62 -32.49
N LEU A 317 -0.74 -10.99 -31.52
CA LEU A 317 -1.52 -12.23 -31.52
C LEU A 317 -3.02 -11.95 -31.59
N LYS A 318 -3.69 -12.59 -32.56
CA LYS A 318 -5.15 -12.53 -32.69
C LYS A 318 -5.82 -13.43 -31.65
N ASP A 319 -6.94 -12.95 -31.11
CA ASP A 319 -7.85 -13.68 -30.20
C ASP A 319 -7.18 -14.26 -28.95
N VAL A 320 -6.11 -13.61 -28.46
CA VAL A 320 -5.41 -14.01 -27.25
C VAL A 320 -6.29 -13.78 -26.02
N ARG A 321 -6.41 -14.79 -25.15
CA ARG A 321 -7.08 -14.62 -23.85
C ARG A 321 -6.08 -14.07 -22.84
N LEU A 322 -6.50 -13.05 -22.11
CA LEU A 322 -5.68 -12.45 -21.05
C LEU A 322 -6.17 -12.91 -19.67
N GLY A 323 -5.26 -13.47 -18.89
CA GLY A 323 -5.40 -13.70 -17.46
C GLY A 323 -4.52 -12.73 -16.69
N LYS A 324 -4.80 -12.56 -15.39
CA LYS A 324 -4.00 -11.71 -14.50
C LYS A 324 -3.57 -12.52 -13.29
N ILE A 325 -2.31 -12.38 -12.91
CA ILE A 325 -1.75 -12.96 -11.69
C ILE A 325 -1.30 -11.82 -10.78
N LEU A 326 -1.69 -11.92 -9.52
CA LEU A 326 -1.18 -11.07 -8.45
C LEU A 326 -0.07 -11.83 -7.74
N ILE A 327 1.19 -11.52 -8.05
CA ILE A 327 2.29 -12.06 -7.25
C ILE A 327 2.28 -11.29 -5.93
N GLN A 328 1.97 -12.00 -4.85
CA GLN A 328 2.07 -11.50 -3.49
C GLN A 328 3.41 -11.94 -2.89
N THR A 329 3.80 -11.41 -1.74
CA THR A 329 5.02 -11.87 -1.08
C THR A 329 4.64 -12.91 -0.04
N ASN A 330 5.21 -14.11 -0.15
CA ASN A 330 5.04 -15.19 0.83
C ASN A 330 5.33 -14.66 2.22
N GLN A 331 4.37 -14.83 3.11
CA GLN A 331 4.43 -14.24 4.44
C GLN A 331 5.44 -14.94 5.35
N ASN A 332 5.83 -16.18 5.02
CA ASN A 332 6.79 -16.99 5.78
C ASN A 332 8.23 -16.80 5.30
N THR A 333 8.44 -16.75 3.99
CA THR A 333 9.79 -16.79 3.40
C THR A 333 10.29 -15.44 2.88
N GLY A 334 9.39 -14.46 2.67
CA GLY A 334 9.75 -13.17 2.05
C GLY A 334 10.00 -13.26 0.54
N GLU A 335 9.80 -14.45 -0.06
CA GLU A 335 9.89 -14.68 -1.49
C GLU A 335 8.53 -14.44 -2.16
N PRO A 336 8.46 -14.12 -3.46
CA PRO A 336 7.19 -14.03 -4.19
C PRO A 336 6.39 -15.35 -4.12
N GLU A 337 5.10 -15.27 -3.77
CA GLU A 337 4.10 -16.35 -3.75
C GLU A 337 3.02 -16.05 -4.80
N LEU A 338 2.65 -17.09 -5.57
CA LEU A 338 1.69 -17.03 -6.68
C LEU A 338 0.25 -17.21 -6.22
#